data_AF-A0A7D9EXJ9-F1
#
_entry.id   AF-A0A7D9EXJ9-F1
#
_cell.length_a   1.000
_cell.length_b   1.000
_cell.length_c   1.000
_cell.angle_alpha   90.00
_cell.angle_beta   90.00
_cell.angle_gamma   90.00
#
_symmetry.space_group_name_H-M   'P 1'
#
loop_
_entity.id
_entity.type
_entity.pdbx_description
1 polymer ?
#
loop_
_entity_poly.entity_id
_entity_poly.type
_entity_poly.pdbx_seq_one_letter_code
_entity_poly.pdbx_strand_id
1 'polypeptide(L)'
;DGQLKPIYTPKNVALLMFNRVPHEYFPGALIEVTQFTRDNEVIVGSEKKFEGPLQDQIKQCMEYVFSTTNKMKSASLVTYPHKALREAIVSAVYHRGYEPENSSSTKVSIRPHCLEITSYPGPNPSLKQEEFTRGSVIPPVQARNRRIGEFLRQLNLAEARGTGVETIFRTMEKNDNPTPTFQFSNDYFRVTLPAHPKFKAAMLLKDVEEKEASGNQLEASEILQKAFDEDPAIISQHLIQKLITLLDNNCEHPNVKKYGTYIDAATKERCALLPELQKWLRNKKNARDNISLGVSLVKKVIKADADADDLLGVTAFVYELYTERTVEMRKLVLESNQAAHQLLEAYGPSLVSQHGILAFHFASIKYQIYKIKTHKKDVRYIRRNSAILKYLTDARDLLENAVTMSSGKEDPKLFAEQQRQLGYILSHLYRFGRRLIVHAMEQTSLKIPDSFSVKFEFKLRRRSYYGCAKINLPQEGWKRSSYKPYRYAGFNIPIRSVENNSVHGSTLNRESGKLDVLIGIDHATMHIGWIVFEPENLLSDQKQVMAHGELGRHLRRLNQDPLENFFGTDGKKQVLPTIVHKFSRELSTASKKNRKYFK
;
A
#
# COMPACT_ATOMS: atom_id res chain seq x y z
N ASP A 1 66.47 51.61 4.40
CA ASP A 1 66.30 52.35 5.67
C ASP A 1 66.38 51.46 6.91
N GLY A 2 66.29 50.12 6.80
CA GLY A 2 66.32 49.23 7.97
C GLY A 2 65.10 49.32 8.89
N GLN A 3 64.09 50.11 8.51
CA GLN A 3 62.86 50.27 9.28
C GLN A 3 61.96 49.04 9.15
N LEU A 4 61.70 48.38 10.28
CA LEU A 4 60.71 47.32 10.38
C LEU A 4 59.32 47.93 10.16
N LYS A 5 58.63 47.50 9.09
CA LYS A 5 57.23 47.87 8.84
C LYS A 5 56.32 46.88 9.59
N PRO A 6 55.35 47.35 10.40
CA PRO A 6 54.39 46.45 11.02
C PRO A 6 53.53 45.79 9.94
N ILE A 7 53.53 44.46 9.92
CA ILE A 7 52.64 43.65 9.07
C ILE A 7 51.50 43.17 9.95
N TYR A 8 50.28 43.60 9.63
CA TYR A 8 49.08 43.10 10.30
C TYR A 8 48.73 41.72 9.74
N THR A 9 48.76 40.71 10.59
CA THR A 9 48.32 39.36 10.25
C THR A 9 47.02 39.03 10.97
N PRO A 10 46.09 38.30 10.31
CA PRO A 10 44.88 37.85 10.98
C PRO A 10 45.23 36.87 12.09
N LYS A 11 44.50 36.95 13.21
CA LYS A 11 44.59 35.93 14.27
C LYS A 11 44.04 34.59 13.74
N ASN A 12 44.56 33.46 14.22
CA ASN A 12 44.10 32.12 13.81
C ASN A 12 42.57 31.96 13.91
N VAL A 13 41.96 32.48 14.98
CA VAL A 13 40.48 32.46 15.13
C VAL A 13 39.76 33.21 14.01
N ALA A 14 40.33 34.30 13.48
CA ALA A 14 39.73 35.02 12.37
C ALA A 14 39.80 34.20 11.09
N LEU A 15 40.90 33.47 10.87
CA LEU A 15 41.01 32.53 9.75
C LEU A 15 40.00 31.39 9.90
N LEU A 16 39.94 30.74 11.06
CA LEU A 16 39.01 29.63 11.33
C LEU A 16 37.52 30.01 11.19
N MET A 17 37.15 31.23 11.59
CA MET A 17 35.74 31.67 11.63
C MET A 17 35.30 32.44 10.38
N PHE A 18 36.22 32.98 9.57
CA PHE A 18 35.84 33.87 8.45
C PHE A 18 36.57 33.58 7.13
N ASN A 19 37.63 32.78 7.12
CA ASN A 19 38.24 32.35 5.86
C ASN A 19 37.35 31.28 5.19
N ARG A 20 37.24 31.31 3.86
CA ARG A 20 36.47 30.35 3.09
C ARG A 20 37.09 28.95 3.03
N VAL A 21 38.40 28.84 3.27
CA VAL A 21 39.19 27.61 3.20
C VAL A 21 40.14 27.48 4.40
N PRO A 22 39.65 27.49 5.65
CA PRO A 22 40.53 27.44 6.82
C PRO A 22 41.29 26.11 6.92
N HIS A 23 40.79 25.05 6.29
CA HIS A 23 41.45 23.74 6.24
C HIS A 23 42.80 23.75 5.49
N GLU A 24 43.04 24.72 4.60
CA GLU A 24 44.36 24.88 3.95
C GLU A 24 45.45 25.36 4.93
N TYR A 25 45.05 26.10 5.96
CA TYR A 25 45.95 26.62 7.00
C TYR A 25 45.98 25.72 8.24
N PHE A 26 44.86 25.06 8.53
CA PHE A 26 44.65 24.19 9.68
C PHE A 26 44.08 22.87 9.16
N PRO A 27 44.91 21.87 8.80
CA PRO A 27 44.44 20.65 8.13
C PRO A 27 43.30 19.90 8.86
N GLY A 28 43.28 19.98 10.19
CA GLY A 28 42.23 19.40 11.02
C GLY A 28 40.93 20.22 11.11
N ALA A 29 40.85 21.40 10.50
CA ALA A 29 39.68 22.28 10.52
C ALA A 29 38.61 21.85 9.49
N LEU A 30 38.18 20.60 9.56
CA LEU A 30 37.06 20.04 8.80
C LEU A 30 36.35 18.94 9.59
N ILE A 31 35.06 18.73 9.30
CA ILE A 31 34.26 17.64 9.87
C ILE A 31 34.01 16.59 8.80
N GLU A 32 34.31 15.33 9.09
CA GLU A 32 34.01 14.19 8.21
C GLU A 32 32.88 13.36 8.82
N VAL A 33 31.82 13.14 8.03
CA VAL A 33 30.72 12.25 8.38
C VAL A 33 30.80 10.99 7.54
N THR A 34 30.66 9.83 8.19
CA THR A 34 30.63 8.51 7.53
C THR A 34 29.43 7.72 8.02
N GLN A 35 28.75 7.00 7.12
CA GLN A 35 27.63 6.12 7.50
C GLN A 35 28.05 4.66 7.45
N PHE A 36 27.57 3.88 8.43
CA PHE A 36 27.90 2.47 8.57
C PHE A 36 26.66 1.58 8.43
N THR A 37 26.86 0.39 7.86
CA THR A 37 25.88 -0.70 7.87
C THR A 37 25.82 -1.37 9.24
N ARG A 38 24.88 -2.31 9.43
CA ARG A 38 24.78 -3.14 10.65
C ARG A 38 26.01 -3.96 10.94
N ASP A 39 26.65 -4.45 9.89
CA ASP A 39 27.88 -5.24 10.01
C ASP A 39 29.12 -4.35 10.16
N ASN A 40 28.92 -3.07 10.51
CA ASN A 40 29.95 -2.05 10.69
C ASN A 40 30.80 -1.78 9.44
N GLU A 41 30.26 -2.05 8.25
CA GLU A 41 30.90 -1.70 6.98
C GLU A 41 30.54 -0.27 6.57
N VAL A 42 31.46 0.43 5.90
CA VAL A 42 31.19 1.77 5.40
C VAL A 42 30.23 1.69 4.22
N ILE A 43 29.14 2.46 4.26
CA ILE A 43 28.23 2.59 3.13
C ILE A 43 28.96 3.33 2.00
N VAL A 44 29.08 2.68 0.85
CA VAL A 44 29.80 3.22 -0.32
C VAL A 44 29.22 4.59 -0.72
N GLY A 45 30.08 5.60 -0.83
CA GLY A 45 29.68 6.96 -1.19
C GLY A 45 28.98 7.76 -0.07
N SER A 46 28.93 7.24 1.16
CA SER A 46 28.32 7.94 2.29
C SER A 46 29.22 8.99 2.96
N GLU A 47 30.51 8.98 2.65
CA GLU A 47 31.49 9.90 3.21
C GLU A 47 31.21 11.33 2.75
N LYS A 48 31.10 12.23 3.73
CA LYS A 48 30.85 13.64 3.48
C LYS A 48 31.77 14.51 4.30
N LYS A 49 32.44 15.46 3.64
CA LYS A 49 33.31 16.44 4.29
C LYS A 49 32.60 17.79 4.36
N PHE A 50 32.71 18.43 5.52
CA PHE A 50 32.25 19.79 5.75
C PHE A 50 33.45 20.68 5.96
N GLU A 51 33.64 21.60 5.02
CA GLU A 51 34.76 22.53 4.94
C GLU A 51 34.26 23.99 5.05
N GLY A 52 35.19 24.93 5.09
CA GLY A 52 34.89 26.36 5.22
C GLY A 52 34.88 26.84 6.67
N PRO A 53 34.30 28.01 6.98
CA PRO A 53 34.26 28.53 8.34
C PRO A 53 33.65 27.55 9.36
N LEU A 54 34.20 27.49 10.57
CA LEU A 54 33.79 26.51 11.59
C LEU A 54 32.28 26.53 11.90
N GLN A 55 31.68 27.72 11.98
CA GLN A 55 30.23 27.85 12.23
C GLN A 55 29.37 27.26 11.11
N ASP A 56 29.86 27.30 9.88
CA ASP A 56 29.15 26.78 8.71
C ASP A 56 29.30 25.26 8.68
N GLN A 57 30.49 24.73 8.98
CA GLN A 57 30.71 23.29 9.15
C GLN A 57 29.77 22.69 10.22
N ILE A 58 29.66 23.34 11.38
CA ILE A 58 28.76 22.90 12.46
C ILE A 58 27.30 22.83 11.98
N LYS A 59 26.81 23.90 11.34
CA LYS A 59 25.42 23.97 10.85
C LYS A 59 25.14 22.91 9.79
N GLN A 60 26.00 22.82 8.79
CA GLN A 60 25.83 21.87 7.69
C GLN A 60 25.92 20.41 8.18
N CYS A 61 26.83 20.12 9.12
CA CYS A 61 26.93 18.80 9.73
C CYS A 61 25.66 18.45 10.53
N MET A 62 25.14 19.38 11.35
CA MET A 62 23.90 19.16 12.10
C MET A 62 22.71 18.91 11.18
N GLU A 63 22.54 19.74 10.15
CA GLU A 63 21.47 19.60 9.16
C GLU A 63 21.56 18.25 8.43
N TYR A 64 22.78 17.85 8.04
CA TYR A 64 23.00 16.56 7.39
C TYR A 64 22.65 15.39 8.31
N VAL A 65 23.20 15.34 9.53
CA VAL A 65 22.90 14.28 10.51
C VAL A 65 21.40 14.22 10.78
N PHE A 66 20.74 15.37 10.96
CA PHE A 66 19.30 15.43 11.20
C PHE A 66 18.51 14.90 9.99
N SER A 67 18.84 15.32 8.77
CA SER A 67 18.15 14.85 7.56
C SER A 67 18.32 13.35 7.30
N THR A 68 19.49 12.79 7.64
CA THR A 68 19.80 11.38 7.46
C THR A 68 19.11 10.50 8.51
N THR A 69 19.05 10.97 9.76
CA THR A 69 18.58 10.17 10.91
C THR A 69 17.11 10.40 11.25
N ASN A 70 16.53 11.55 10.89
CA ASN A 70 15.17 11.91 11.26
C ASN A 70 14.14 11.57 10.17
N LYS A 71 14.03 10.28 9.84
CA LYS A 71 13.06 9.77 8.84
C LYS A 71 11.68 9.47 9.45
N MET A 72 11.59 9.25 10.77
CA MET A 72 10.33 9.10 11.48
C MET A 72 9.86 10.45 12.03
N LYS A 73 8.95 11.13 11.33
CA LYS A 73 8.27 12.32 11.88
C LYS A 73 7.15 11.89 12.82
N SER A 74 7.49 11.38 14.01
CA SER A 74 6.52 11.35 15.11
C SER A 74 6.59 12.68 15.86
N ALA A 75 5.45 13.29 16.17
CA ALA A 75 5.39 14.64 16.73
C ALA A 75 6.04 14.80 18.12
N SER A 76 6.31 13.69 18.84
CA SER A 76 6.81 13.73 20.22
C SER A 76 8.22 13.19 20.44
N LEU A 77 8.79 12.40 19.53
CA LEU A 77 10.08 11.71 19.73
C LEU A 77 10.95 11.80 18.47
N VAL A 78 12.21 12.21 18.66
CA VAL A 78 13.23 12.31 17.59
C VAL A 78 14.34 11.28 17.82
N THR A 79 15.05 10.86 16.77
CA THR A 79 16.15 9.88 16.88
C THR A 79 17.24 10.36 17.85
N TYR A 80 17.65 11.62 17.69
CA TYR A 80 18.59 12.32 18.56
C TYR A 80 18.02 13.70 18.90
N PRO A 81 17.91 14.07 20.19
CA PRO A 81 17.46 15.41 20.59
C PRO A 81 18.37 16.49 19.99
N HIS A 82 17.76 17.50 19.35
CA HIS A 82 18.51 18.58 18.69
C HIS A 82 19.51 19.27 19.63
N LYS A 83 19.17 19.41 20.92
CA LYS A 83 20.06 20.00 21.92
C LYS A 83 21.28 19.11 22.20
N ALA A 84 21.10 17.80 22.39
CA ALA A 84 22.21 16.86 22.60
C ALA A 84 23.14 16.81 21.39
N LEU A 85 22.55 16.71 20.18
CA LEU A 85 23.31 16.67 18.93
C LEU A 85 24.14 17.94 18.73
N ARG A 86 23.52 19.11 18.90
CA ARG A 86 24.19 20.41 18.80
C ARG A 86 25.35 20.47 19.78
N GLU A 87 25.11 20.14 21.05
CA GLU A 87 26.11 20.25 22.09
C GLU A 87 27.31 19.32 21.85
N ALA A 88 27.07 18.09 21.38
CA ALA A 88 28.13 17.14 21.08
C ALA A 88 29.00 17.59 19.88
N ILE A 89 28.39 18.04 18.78
CA ILE A 89 29.12 18.53 17.60
C ILE A 89 29.88 19.82 17.92
N VAL A 90 29.22 20.77 18.59
CA VAL A 90 29.84 22.04 19.00
C VAL A 90 30.99 21.79 19.95
N SER A 91 30.85 20.89 20.93
CA SER A 91 31.93 20.53 21.85
C SER A 91 33.13 19.92 21.12
N ALA A 92 32.89 19.05 20.14
CA ALA A 92 33.96 18.43 19.34
C ALA A 92 34.75 19.44 18.51
N VAL A 93 34.11 20.51 18.01
CA VAL A 93 34.79 21.61 17.30
C VAL A 93 35.43 22.59 18.29
N TYR A 94 34.74 22.92 19.38
CA TYR A 94 35.19 23.89 20.37
C TYR A 94 36.43 23.42 21.13
N HIS A 95 36.50 22.15 21.51
CA HIS A 95 37.58 21.60 22.33
C HIS A 95 38.70 20.92 21.53
N ARG A 96 38.64 20.92 20.19
CA ARG A 96 39.67 20.36 19.30
C ARG A 96 41.02 21.10 19.37
N GLY A 97 42.11 20.40 19.07
CA GLY A 97 43.41 21.01 18.71
C GLY A 97 43.47 21.41 17.23
N TYR A 98 43.89 22.63 16.96
CA TYR A 98 44.03 23.18 15.59
C TYR A 98 45.50 23.33 15.17
N GLU A 99 46.42 22.89 16.01
CA GLU A 99 47.85 22.90 15.74
C GLU A 99 48.20 21.89 14.62
N PRO A 100 49.30 22.10 13.87
CA PRO A 100 49.69 21.22 12.77
C PRO A 100 49.84 19.74 13.15
N GLU A 101 50.22 19.45 14.40
CA GLU A 101 50.35 18.10 14.94
C GLU A 101 49.00 17.40 15.08
N ASN A 102 47.91 18.16 15.15
CA ASN A 102 46.52 17.69 15.28
C ASN A 102 45.77 17.75 13.93
N SER A 103 46.42 17.23 12.88
CA SER A 103 45.94 17.30 11.48
C SER A 103 44.73 16.40 11.17
N SER A 104 44.41 15.43 12.02
CA SER A 104 43.20 14.61 11.87
C SER A 104 41.96 15.48 11.91
N SER A 105 40.90 15.10 11.21
CA SER A 105 39.58 15.77 11.15
C SER A 105 38.70 15.43 12.36
N THR A 106 37.64 16.21 12.60
CA THR A 106 36.59 15.80 13.54
C THR A 106 35.71 14.76 12.86
N LYS A 107 35.56 13.57 13.46
CA LYS A 107 34.88 12.43 12.85
C LYS A 107 33.49 12.24 13.44
N VAL A 108 32.49 12.08 12.59
CA VAL A 108 31.10 11.82 12.97
C VAL A 108 30.64 10.54 12.27
N SER A 109 30.52 9.46 13.02
CA SER A 109 30.10 8.16 12.51
C SER A 109 28.61 7.94 12.80
N ILE A 110 27.80 7.88 11.75
CA ILE A 110 26.39 7.50 11.84
C ILE A 110 26.32 5.97 11.77
N ARG A 111 26.16 5.33 12.92
CA ARG A 111 25.96 3.88 13.01
C ARG A 111 24.47 3.53 13.14
N PRO A 112 24.08 2.28 12.90
CA PRO A 112 22.67 1.86 13.00
C PRO A 112 22.05 2.06 14.40
N HIS A 113 22.85 1.98 15.46
CA HIS A 113 22.37 2.04 16.84
C HIS A 113 22.83 3.27 17.62
N CYS A 114 23.75 4.06 17.08
CA CYS A 114 24.31 5.23 17.75
C CYS A 114 24.93 6.22 16.77
N LEU A 115 25.17 7.44 17.26
CA LEU A 115 25.99 8.44 16.63
C LEU A 115 27.27 8.60 17.45
N GLU A 116 28.44 8.41 16.82
CA GLU A 116 29.73 8.63 17.46
C GLU A 116 30.36 9.92 16.94
N ILE A 117 30.79 10.80 17.84
CA ILE A 117 31.45 12.06 17.49
C ILE A 117 32.82 12.03 18.17
N THR A 118 33.89 12.00 17.38
CA THR A 118 35.27 11.93 17.85
C THR A 118 36.04 13.18 17.45
N SER A 119 36.77 13.76 18.42
CA SER A 119 37.65 14.90 18.24
C SER A 119 39.05 14.61 18.77
N TYR A 120 40.02 15.39 18.30
CA TYR A 120 41.45 15.22 18.60
C TYR A 120 42.08 16.57 18.98
N PRO A 121 43.08 16.60 19.86
CA PRO A 121 43.52 15.50 20.73
C PRO A 121 42.54 15.31 21.91
N GLY A 122 42.88 14.43 22.83
CA GLY A 122 42.12 14.17 24.06
C GLY A 122 41.91 15.40 24.95
N PRO A 123 41.10 15.26 26.01
CA PRO A 123 40.82 16.34 26.94
C PRO A 123 42.04 16.66 27.81
N ASN A 124 41.93 17.66 28.68
CA ASN A 124 42.98 17.97 29.65
C ASN A 124 43.29 16.72 30.51
N PRO A 125 44.57 16.35 30.75
CA PRO A 125 44.93 15.15 31.52
C PRO A 125 44.39 15.11 32.96
N SER A 126 43.99 16.25 33.52
CA SER A 126 43.35 16.31 34.84
C SER A 126 41.90 15.79 34.84
N LEU A 127 41.27 15.65 33.67
CA LEU A 127 39.91 15.14 33.54
C LEU A 127 39.91 13.61 33.51
N LYS A 128 39.00 13.00 34.27
CA LYS A 128 38.91 11.55 34.40
C LYS A 128 37.60 11.00 33.89
N GLN A 129 37.62 9.74 33.45
CA GLN A 129 36.50 9.10 32.79
C GLN A 129 35.25 9.03 33.68
N GLU A 130 35.43 8.92 35.00
CA GLU A 130 34.35 8.84 35.99
C GLU A 130 33.57 10.16 36.13
N GLU A 131 34.20 11.29 35.78
CA GLU A 131 33.60 12.63 35.84
C GLU A 131 32.60 12.86 34.70
N PHE A 132 32.65 12.04 33.65
CA PHE A 132 31.74 12.07 32.50
C PHE A 132 30.61 11.06 32.64
N THR A 133 30.07 10.95 33.85
CA THR A 133 28.90 10.14 34.20
C THR A 133 27.72 11.02 34.60
N ARG A 134 26.50 10.50 34.47
CA ARG A 134 25.29 11.24 34.82
C ARG A 134 25.34 11.71 36.29
N GLY A 135 25.17 13.03 36.50
CA GLY A 135 25.14 13.62 37.85
C GLY A 135 26.52 13.97 38.43
N SER A 136 27.60 13.65 37.74
CA SER A 136 28.96 14.05 38.15
C SER A 136 29.24 15.51 37.82
N VAL A 137 30.08 16.13 38.66
CA VAL A 137 30.55 17.50 38.44
C VAL A 137 31.88 17.46 37.70
N ILE A 138 31.93 18.07 36.52
CA ILE A 138 33.16 18.16 35.73
C ILE A 138 34.07 19.23 36.37
N PRO A 139 35.35 18.91 36.67
CA PRO A 139 36.29 19.88 37.18
C PRO A 139 36.45 21.10 36.26
N PRO A 140 36.64 22.30 36.83
CA PRO A 140 36.87 23.49 36.03
C PRO A 140 38.22 23.38 35.32
N VAL A 141 38.20 23.29 34.00
CA VAL A 141 39.39 23.34 33.14
C VAL A 141 39.35 24.54 32.21
N GLN A 142 40.52 25.13 31.93
CA GLN A 142 40.59 26.21 30.96
C GLN A 142 40.21 25.69 29.56
N ALA A 143 39.34 26.42 28.88
CA ALA A 143 38.95 26.08 27.53
C ALA A 143 40.12 26.25 26.55
N ARG A 144 40.45 25.18 25.81
CA ARG A 144 41.49 25.16 24.77
C ARG A 144 41.36 26.33 23.78
N ASN A 145 40.13 26.56 23.28
CA ASN A 145 39.88 27.59 22.28
C ASN A 145 38.94 28.69 22.77
N ARG A 146 39.27 29.38 23.87
CA ARG A 146 38.40 30.41 24.49
C ARG A 146 37.72 31.37 23.48
N ARG A 147 38.48 31.91 22.52
CA ARG A 147 37.94 32.83 21.50
C ARG A 147 36.94 32.18 20.54
N ILE A 148 37.16 30.93 20.15
CA ILE A 148 36.19 30.17 19.33
C ILE A 148 34.88 30.03 20.11
N GLY A 149 34.96 29.64 21.40
CA GLY A 149 33.78 29.53 22.26
C GLY A 149 33.01 30.84 22.42
N GLU A 150 33.70 31.98 22.56
CA GLU A 150 33.08 33.31 22.62
C GLU A 150 32.28 33.63 21.35
N PHE A 151 32.83 33.34 20.16
CA PHE A 151 32.13 33.53 18.90
C PHE A 151 30.94 32.56 18.74
N LEU A 152 31.13 31.27 19.02
CA LEU A 152 30.04 30.28 18.92
C LEU A 152 28.88 30.62 19.87
N ARG A 153 29.18 31.18 21.04
CA ARG A 153 28.16 31.72 21.95
C ARG A 153 27.41 32.91 21.35
N GLN A 154 28.12 33.89 20.77
CA GLN A 154 27.48 35.04 20.10
C GLN A 154 26.57 34.60 18.94
N LEU A 155 26.91 33.48 18.28
CA LEU A 155 26.11 32.88 17.22
C LEU A 155 24.97 31.96 17.72
N ASN A 156 24.74 31.90 19.04
CA ASN A 156 23.77 30.99 19.69
C ASN A 156 23.98 29.50 19.38
N LEU A 157 25.22 29.11 19.09
CA LEU A 157 25.61 27.71 18.86
C LEU A 157 26.10 27.02 20.14
N ALA A 158 26.63 27.77 21.12
CA ALA A 158 27.15 27.25 22.39
C ALA A 158 26.57 27.98 23.61
N GLU A 159 26.45 27.27 24.75
CA GLU A 159 26.06 27.85 26.04
C GLU A 159 27.31 28.20 26.90
N ALA A 160 27.26 29.31 27.64
CA ALA A 160 28.43 29.88 28.31
C ALA A 160 28.77 29.29 29.70
N ARG A 161 28.10 28.22 30.12
CA ARG A 161 28.02 27.83 31.55
C ARG A 161 28.71 26.52 31.91
N GLY A 162 29.44 25.90 30.99
CA GLY A 162 30.04 24.57 31.23
C GLY A 162 28.99 23.46 31.41
N THR A 163 27.75 23.70 30.99
CA THR A 163 26.59 22.81 31.16
C THR A 163 26.42 21.83 30.01
N GLY A 164 27.39 21.73 29.10
CA GLY A 164 27.26 20.99 27.85
C GLY A 164 27.01 19.50 28.05
N VAL A 165 27.92 18.83 28.76
CA VAL A 165 27.80 17.39 29.06
C VAL A 165 26.50 17.07 29.81
N GLU A 166 26.15 17.88 30.82
CA GLU A 166 24.89 17.72 31.57
C GLU A 166 23.65 17.97 30.68
N THR A 167 23.75 18.88 29.71
CA THR A 167 22.68 19.11 28.74
C THR A 167 22.50 17.92 27.81
N ILE A 168 23.57 17.28 27.36
CA ILE A 168 23.52 16.05 26.57
C ILE A 168 22.78 14.97 27.37
N PHE A 169 23.20 14.67 28.60
CA PHE A 169 22.54 13.69 29.44
C PHE A 169 21.05 13.99 29.67
N ARG A 170 20.72 15.21 30.13
CA ARG A 170 19.34 15.62 30.45
C ARG A 170 18.42 15.56 29.24
N THR A 171 18.91 15.94 28.06
CA THR A 171 18.06 16.00 26.86
C THR A 171 17.88 14.62 26.21
N MET A 172 18.88 13.74 26.31
CA MET A 172 18.76 12.33 25.95
C MET A 172 17.74 11.63 26.85
N GLU A 173 17.86 11.79 28.17
CA GLU A 173 16.93 11.21 29.15
C GLU A 173 15.50 11.71 28.95
N LYS A 174 15.30 13.01 28.75
CA LYS A 174 13.96 13.60 28.48
C LYS A 174 13.29 13.05 27.21
N ASN A 175 14.07 12.57 26.26
CA ASN A 175 13.57 12.00 25.00
C ASN A 175 13.57 10.46 25.04
N ASP A 176 13.73 9.83 26.21
CA ASP A 176 13.76 8.37 26.38
C ASP A 176 14.87 7.67 25.57
N ASN A 177 15.97 8.37 25.26
CA ASN A 177 17.16 7.73 24.71
C ASN A 177 17.97 7.03 25.81
N PRO A 178 18.67 5.93 25.49
CA PRO A 178 19.65 5.36 26.40
C PRO A 178 20.76 6.35 26.74
N THR A 179 21.36 6.17 27.92
CA THR A 179 22.39 7.07 28.45
C THR A 179 23.58 7.19 27.49
N PRO A 180 23.99 8.41 27.10
CA PRO A 180 25.16 8.63 26.26
C PRO A 180 26.45 8.26 26.99
N THR A 181 27.45 7.79 26.24
CA THR A 181 28.75 7.42 26.79
C THR A 181 29.85 8.33 26.26
N PHE A 182 30.84 8.56 27.10
CA PHE A 182 32.03 9.35 26.78
C PHE A 182 33.22 8.41 26.87
N GLN A 183 34.14 8.45 25.92
CA GLN A 183 35.35 7.63 25.92
C GLN A 183 36.52 8.49 25.47
N PHE A 184 37.59 8.56 26.25
CA PHE A 184 38.74 9.36 25.87
C PHE A 184 40.07 8.82 26.38
N SER A 185 41.14 9.21 25.69
CA SER A 185 42.53 9.06 26.10
C SER A 185 43.24 10.41 25.93
N ASN A 186 44.57 10.45 26.02
CA ASN A 186 45.34 11.66 25.67
C ASN A 186 45.19 12.02 24.18
N ASP A 187 44.85 11.06 23.33
CA ASP A 187 44.87 11.24 21.87
C ASP A 187 43.50 11.59 21.29
N TYR A 188 42.40 11.19 21.94
CA TYR A 188 41.06 11.44 21.41
C TYR A 188 40.00 11.65 22.49
N PHE A 189 38.92 12.31 22.11
CA PHE A 189 37.69 12.39 22.89
C PHE A 189 36.50 11.99 22.02
N ARG A 190 35.76 10.96 22.44
CA ARG A 190 34.58 10.42 21.74
C ARG A 190 33.33 10.55 22.61
N VAL A 191 32.26 11.05 22.01
CA VAL A 191 30.90 10.99 22.55
C VAL A 191 30.09 10.03 21.71
N THR A 192 29.41 9.09 22.35
CA THR A 192 28.47 8.17 21.70
C THR A 192 27.06 8.48 22.18
N LEU A 193 26.19 8.86 21.26
CA LEU A 193 24.76 9.09 21.51
C LEU A 193 23.98 7.86 21.02
N PRO A 194 23.38 7.05 21.90
CA PRO A 194 22.53 5.94 21.49
C PRO A 194 21.24 6.41 20.81
N ALA A 195 20.84 5.73 19.73
CA ALA A 195 19.60 6.01 19.03
C ALA A 195 18.38 5.66 19.90
N HIS A 196 17.27 6.38 19.69
CA HIS A 196 16.01 6.12 20.37
C HIS A 196 15.52 4.67 20.09
N PRO A 197 15.03 3.89 21.08
CA PRO A 197 14.63 2.49 20.88
C PRO A 197 13.57 2.29 19.78
N LYS A 198 12.55 3.16 19.70
CA LYS A 198 11.56 3.14 18.62
C LYS A 198 12.18 3.33 17.22
N PHE A 199 13.22 4.15 17.10
CA PHE A 199 13.93 4.31 15.83
C PHE A 199 14.71 3.04 15.48
N LYS A 200 15.38 2.42 16.45
CA LYS A 200 16.05 1.12 16.25
C LYS A 200 15.07 0.05 15.73
N ALA A 201 13.90 -0.06 16.37
CA ALA A 201 12.86 -1.02 15.97
C ALA A 201 12.31 -0.76 14.55
N ALA A 202 12.11 0.51 14.18
CA ALA A 202 11.63 0.86 12.85
C ALA A 202 12.68 0.60 11.76
N MET A 203 13.96 0.87 12.02
CA MET A 203 15.03 0.51 11.08
C MET A 203 15.17 -0.99 10.94
N LEU A 204 15.01 -1.74 12.04
CA LEU A 204 14.93 -3.20 12.00
C LEU A 204 13.79 -3.72 11.14
N LEU A 205 12.59 -3.18 11.27
CA LEU A 205 11.48 -3.58 10.40
C LEU A 205 11.76 -3.26 8.93
N LYS A 206 12.31 -2.08 8.63
CA LYS A 206 12.61 -1.70 7.25
C LYS A 206 13.60 -2.66 6.59
N ASP A 207 14.66 -3.03 7.29
CA ASP A 207 15.68 -3.96 6.76
C ASP A 207 15.08 -5.36 6.53
N VAL A 208 14.18 -5.79 7.43
CA VAL A 208 13.45 -7.07 7.33
C VAL A 208 12.48 -7.05 6.14
N GLU A 209 11.71 -5.98 5.97
CA GLU A 209 10.76 -5.79 4.87
C GLU A 209 11.47 -5.73 3.51
N GLU A 210 12.64 -5.08 3.42
CA GLU A 210 13.45 -5.08 2.20
C GLU A 210 13.91 -6.49 1.83
N LYS A 211 14.34 -7.29 2.80
CA LYS A 211 14.74 -8.68 2.58
C LYS A 211 13.58 -9.59 2.22
N GLU A 212 12.44 -9.42 2.88
CA GLU A 212 11.20 -10.12 2.55
C GLU A 212 10.73 -9.80 1.12
N ALA A 213 10.78 -8.52 0.71
CA ALA A 213 10.45 -8.10 -0.65
C ALA A 213 11.40 -8.71 -1.71
N SER A 214 12.63 -9.04 -1.32
CA SER A 214 13.59 -9.77 -2.17
C SER A 214 13.35 -11.29 -2.22
N GLY A 215 12.39 -11.82 -1.46
CA GLY A 215 12.07 -13.25 -1.37
C GLY A 215 12.89 -14.04 -0.34
N ASN A 216 13.79 -13.39 0.39
CA ASN A 216 14.71 -14.04 1.33
C ASN A 216 14.15 -14.05 2.77
N GLN A 217 13.09 -14.84 3.01
CA GLN A 217 12.45 -14.94 4.33
C GLN A 217 13.40 -15.46 5.44
N LEU A 218 14.31 -16.38 5.10
CA LEU A 218 15.28 -16.92 6.06
C LEU A 218 16.22 -15.82 6.58
N GLU A 219 16.84 -15.05 5.68
CA GLU A 219 17.72 -13.92 6.04
C GLU A 219 16.95 -12.87 6.84
N ALA A 220 15.71 -12.57 6.46
CA ALA A 220 14.85 -11.62 7.19
C ALA A 220 14.60 -12.09 8.64
N SER A 221 14.40 -13.40 8.85
CA SER A 221 14.26 -13.99 10.18
C SER A 221 15.57 -13.96 10.98
N GLU A 222 16.72 -14.17 10.34
CA GLU A 222 18.03 -14.14 10.98
C GLU A 222 18.40 -12.74 11.46
N ILE A 223 18.05 -11.70 10.69
CA ILE A 223 18.23 -10.29 11.09
C ILE A 223 17.49 -9.97 12.38
N LEU A 224 16.23 -10.41 12.51
CA LEU A 224 15.45 -10.22 13.74
C LEU A 224 16.06 -10.99 14.91
N GLN A 225 16.44 -12.24 14.68
CA GLN A 225 17.04 -13.07 15.73
C GLN A 225 18.36 -12.49 16.25
N LYS A 226 19.27 -12.07 15.36
CA LYS A 226 20.53 -11.42 15.74
C LYS A 226 20.27 -10.18 16.58
N ALA A 227 19.32 -9.33 16.15
CA ALA A 227 18.97 -8.12 16.89
C ALA A 227 18.35 -8.41 18.27
N PHE A 228 17.53 -9.46 18.39
CA PHE A 228 16.92 -9.87 19.66
C PHE A 228 17.95 -10.47 20.63
N ASP A 229 18.93 -11.20 20.11
CA ASP A 229 20.01 -11.79 20.89
C ASP A 229 21.01 -10.72 21.38
N GLU A 230 21.27 -9.68 20.56
CA GLU A 230 22.15 -8.55 20.91
C GLU A 230 21.51 -7.54 21.88
N ASP A 231 20.23 -7.20 21.71
CA ASP A 231 19.50 -6.21 22.51
C ASP A 231 18.08 -6.70 22.83
N PRO A 232 17.89 -7.54 23.88
CA PRO A 232 16.57 -8.05 24.26
C PRO A 232 15.53 -6.97 24.56
N ALA A 233 15.95 -5.74 24.90
CA ALA A 233 15.05 -4.63 25.16
C ALA A 233 14.35 -4.10 23.89
N ILE A 234 14.84 -4.45 22.70
CA ILE A 234 14.18 -4.09 21.44
C ILE A 234 12.93 -4.93 21.17
N ILE A 235 12.82 -6.11 21.79
CA ILE A 235 11.75 -7.08 21.51
C ILE A 235 10.40 -6.47 21.93
N SER A 236 9.54 -6.24 20.95
CA SER A 236 8.16 -5.76 21.12
C SER A 236 7.19 -6.76 20.53
N GLN A 237 5.90 -6.69 20.91
CA GLN A 237 4.85 -7.56 20.35
C GLN A 237 4.84 -7.52 18.81
N HIS A 238 5.01 -6.33 18.23
CA HIS A 238 5.06 -6.18 16.78
C HIS A 238 6.26 -6.90 16.14
N LEU A 239 7.45 -6.79 16.73
CA LEU A 239 8.66 -7.41 16.19
C LEU A 239 8.66 -8.93 16.36
N ILE A 240 8.22 -9.43 17.52
CA ILE A 240 8.13 -10.88 17.73
C ILE A 240 7.05 -11.49 16.84
N GLN A 241 5.95 -10.76 16.62
CA GLN A 241 4.92 -11.15 15.66
C GLN A 241 5.49 -11.27 14.25
N LYS A 242 6.27 -10.28 13.81
CA LYS A 242 6.91 -10.32 12.50
C LYS A 242 7.85 -11.52 12.34
N LEU A 243 8.62 -11.86 13.38
CA LEU A 243 9.46 -13.08 13.39
C LEU A 243 8.61 -14.35 13.26
N ILE A 244 7.49 -14.43 13.99
CA ILE A 244 6.57 -15.57 13.93
C ILE A 244 6.00 -15.73 12.53
N THR A 245 5.57 -14.64 11.89
CA THR A 245 5.05 -14.65 10.52
C THR A 245 6.10 -15.08 9.50
N LEU A 246 7.35 -14.66 9.66
CA LEU A 246 8.47 -15.10 8.81
C LEU A 246 8.80 -16.60 8.95
N LEU A 247 8.38 -17.22 10.05
CA LEU A 247 8.61 -18.63 10.37
C LEU A 247 7.29 -19.42 10.36
N ASP A 248 6.45 -19.13 9.35
CA ASP A 248 5.19 -19.83 9.06
C ASP A 248 4.17 -19.84 10.21
N ASN A 249 4.12 -18.76 10.99
CA ASN A 249 3.23 -18.62 12.14
C ASN A 249 3.41 -19.74 13.19
N ASN A 250 4.62 -20.28 13.32
CA ASN A 250 4.92 -21.40 14.21
C ASN A 250 5.60 -20.95 15.52
N CYS A 251 4.80 -20.82 16.57
CA CYS A 251 5.31 -20.48 17.92
C CYS A 251 6.22 -21.56 18.53
N GLU A 252 6.15 -22.81 18.08
CA GLU A 252 7.02 -23.91 18.56
C GLU A 252 8.33 -24.02 17.79
N HIS A 253 8.55 -23.19 16.76
CA HIS A 253 9.79 -23.17 16.02
C HIS A 253 10.97 -22.88 16.97
N PRO A 254 12.11 -23.60 16.91
CA PRO A 254 13.23 -23.42 17.84
C PRO A 254 13.70 -21.96 17.99
N ASN A 255 13.74 -21.24 16.86
CA ASN A 255 14.15 -19.84 16.79
C ASN A 255 13.14 -18.84 17.38
N VAL A 256 11.88 -19.26 17.57
CA VAL A 256 10.82 -18.46 18.21
C VAL A 256 10.73 -18.83 19.70
N LYS A 257 10.83 -20.12 20.01
CA LYS A 257 10.70 -20.67 21.37
C LYS A 257 11.67 -20.03 22.37
N LYS A 258 12.87 -19.66 21.91
CA LYS A 258 13.87 -18.91 22.72
C LYS A 258 13.34 -17.58 23.27
N TYR A 259 12.34 -16.97 22.63
CA TYR A 259 11.73 -15.70 23.03
C TYR A 259 10.32 -15.86 23.62
N GLY A 260 9.94 -17.06 24.06
CA GLY A 260 8.57 -17.39 24.50
C GLY A 260 8.00 -16.54 25.65
N THR A 261 8.85 -15.86 26.42
CA THR A 261 8.46 -14.89 27.46
C THR A 261 7.89 -13.60 26.90
N TYR A 262 8.26 -13.24 25.66
CA TYR A 262 7.81 -12.02 24.97
C TYR A 262 6.57 -12.26 24.13
N ILE A 263 6.12 -13.50 23.95
CA ILE A 263 4.94 -13.84 23.16
C ILE A 263 3.72 -13.80 24.08
N ASP A 264 2.75 -12.95 23.75
CA ASP A 264 1.50 -12.84 24.50
C ASP A 264 0.60 -14.07 24.35
N ALA A 265 -0.44 -14.14 25.20
CA ALA A 265 -1.35 -15.28 25.22
C ALA A 265 -2.19 -15.38 23.94
N ALA A 266 -2.59 -14.25 23.37
CA ALA A 266 -3.39 -14.20 22.14
C ALA A 266 -2.62 -14.78 20.95
N THR A 267 -1.36 -14.39 20.78
CA THR A 267 -0.46 -14.89 19.73
C THR A 267 -0.22 -16.40 19.87
N LYS A 268 -0.04 -16.90 21.10
CA LYS A 268 0.08 -18.34 21.37
C LYS A 268 -1.19 -19.09 20.98
N GLU A 269 -2.37 -18.57 21.34
CA GLU A 269 -3.66 -19.14 20.96
C GLU A 269 -3.83 -19.15 19.44
N ARG A 270 -3.47 -18.06 18.75
CA ARG A 270 -3.53 -17.97 17.29
C ARG A 270 -2.61 -19.01 16.62
N CYS A 271 -1.36 -19.12 17.05
CA CYS A 271 -0.41 -20.13 16.58
C CYS A 271 -0.94 -21.57 16.74
N ALA A 272 -1.70 -21.85 17.80
CA ALA A 272 -2.29 -23.18 18.03
C ALA A 272 -3.50 -23.45 17.12
N LEU A 273 -4.30 -22.43 16.83
CA LEU A 273 -5.53 -22.55 16.02
C LEU A 273 -5.27 -22.59 14.50
N LEU A 274 -4.23 -21.91 14.02
CA LEU A 274 -3.92 -21.88 12.58
C LEU A 274 -3.67 -23.27 11.97
N PRO A 275 -2.90 -24.19 12.60
CA PRO A 275 -2.78 -25.57 12.13
C PRO A 275 -4.10 -26.34 12.09
N GLU A 276 -5.01 -26.12 13.04
CA GLU A 276 -6.34 -26.74 13.02
C GLU A 276 -7.18 -26.22 11.84
N LEU A 277 -7.14 -24.92 11.58
CA LEU A 277 -7.79 -24.29 10.44
C LEU A 277 -7.23 -24.82 9.11
N GLN A 278 -5.91 -24.95 9.01
CA GLN A 278 -5.25 -25.55 7.84
C GLN A 278 -5.63 -27.03 7.67
N LYS A 279 -5.67 -27.81 8.76
CA LYS A 279 -6.12 -29.21 8.73
C LYS A 279 -7.56 -29.34 8.22
N TRP A 280 -8.45 -28.43 8.63
CA TRP A 280 -9.81 -28.36 8.11
C TRP A 280 -9.82 -28.04 6.60
N LEU A 281 -9.01 -27.10 6.13
CA LEU A 281 -8.90 -26.73 4.71
C LEU A 281 -8.28 -27.81 3.80
N ARG A 282 -7.39 -28.67 4.32
CA ARG A 282 -6.68 -29.71 3.52
C ARG A 282 -7.61 -30.60 2.72
N ASN A 283 -8.77 -30.96 3.28
CA ASN A 283 -9.78 -31.75 2.57
C ASN A 283 -11.01 -30.89 2.30
N LYS A 284 -11.05 -30.27 1.11
CA LYS A 284 -12.13 -29.38 0.67
C LYS A 284 -13.51 -30.06 0.68
N LYS A 285 -13.60 -31.37 0.49
CA LYS A 285 -14.87 -32.12 0.57
C LYS A 285 -15.37 -32.16 2.02
N ASN A 286 -14.51 -32.54 2.95
CA ASN A 286 -14.86 -32.53 4.38
C ASN A 286 -15.13 -31.11 4.90
N ALA A 287 -14.40 -30.11 4.39
CA ALA A 287 -14.61 -28.71 4.74
C ALA A 287 -16.00 -28.23 4.30
N ARG A 288 -16.45 -28.63 3.10
CA ARG A 288 -17.81 -28.38 2.60
C ARG A 288 -18.88 -29.05 3.45
N ASP A 289 -18.63 -30.28 3.89
CA ASP A 289 -19.59 -31.04 4.71
C ASP A 289 -19.68 -30.50 6.16
N ASN A 290 -18.66 -29.76 6.63
CA ASN A 290 -18.57 -29.26 8.00
C ASN A 290 -18.20 -27.76 8.08
N ILE A 291 -19.06 -26.91 7.51
CA ILE A 291 -18.90 -25.45 7.50
C ILE A 291 -19.01 -24.85 8.91
N SER A 292 -19.84 -25.42 9.79
CA SER A 292 -20.00 -24.93 11.17
C SER A 292 -18.71 -24.98 11.97
N LEU A 293 -17.91 -26.05 11.79
CA LEU A 293 -16.57 -26.14 12.37
C LEU A 293 -15.65 -25.03 11.82
N GLY A 294 -15.64 -24.82 10.50
CA GLY A 294 -14.86 -23.74 9.87
C GLY A 294 -15.23 -22.36 10.40
N VAL A 295 -16.53 -22.06 10.50
CA VAL A 295 -17.04 -20.80 11.09
C VAL A 295 -16.59 -20.65 12.54
N SER A 296 -16.63 -21.71 13.34
CA SER A 296 -16.14 -21.67 14.72
C SER A 296 -14.63 -21.41 14.78
N LEU A 297 -13.83 -22.03 13.91
CA LEU A 297 -12.38 -21.85 13.87
C LEU A 297 -12.03 -20.42 13.46
N VAL A 298 -12.64 -19.89 12.39
CA VAL A 298 -12.42 -18.50 11.94
C VAL A 298 -12.72 -17.51 13.07
N LYS A 299 -13.86 -17.67 13.78
CA LYS A 299 -14.19 -16.78 14.91
C LYS A 299 -13.17 -16.85 16.04
N LYS A 300 -12.66 -18.04 16.37
CA LYS A 300 -11.64 -18.21 17.42
C LYS A 300 -10.32 -17.57 16.99
N VAL A 301 -9.89 -17.79 15.75
CA VAL A 301 -8.65 -17.24 15.18
C VAL A 301 -8.69 -15.71 15.18
N ILE A 302 -9.80 -15.10 14.77
CA ILE A 302 -9.97 -13.63 14.80
C ILE A 302 -9.99 -13.09 16.23
N LYS A 303 -10.62 -13.81 17.17
CA LYS A 303 -10.58 -13.44 18.59
C LYS A 303 -9.14 -13.47 19.16
N ALA A 304 -8.28 -14.29 18.56
CA ALA A 304 -6.85 -14.36 18.86
C ALA A 304 -6.01 -13.36 18.02
N ASP A 305 -6.62 -12.25 17.58
CA ASP A 305 -5.95 -11.13 16.89
C ASP A 305 -5.34 -11.50 15.52
N ALA A 306 -5.99 -12.41 14.79
CA ALA A 306 -5.61 -12.72 13.41
C ALA A 306 -6.11 -11.66 12.43
N ASP A 307 -5.32 -11.43 11.37
CA ASP A 307 -5.67 -10.53 10.28
C ASP A 307 -6.26 -11.27 9.06
N ALA A 308 -6.43 -10.56 7.95
CA ALA A 308 -6.94 -11.14 6.71
C ALA A 308 -5.94 -12.07 6.02
N ASP A 309 -4.63 -11.86 6.23
CA ASP A 309 -3.57 -12.64 5.60
C ASP A 309 -3.48 -14.04 6.22
N ASP A 310 -3.63 -14.14 7.54
CA ASP A 310 -3.78 -15.40 8.28
C ASP A 310 -4.94 -16.27 7.74
N LEU A 311 -5.97 -15.63 7.17
CA LEU A 311 -7.18 -16.27 6.67
C LEU A 311 -7.23 -16.42 5.14
N LEU A 312 -6.13 -16.18 4.41
CA LEU A 312 -6.07 -16.28 2.95
C LEU A 312 -6.57 -17.61 2.41
N GLY A 313 -6.21 -18.73 3.06
CA GLY A 313 -6.68 -20.06 2.67
C GLY A 313 -8.21 -20.21 2.76
N VAL A 314 -8.82 -19.60 3.78
CA VAL A 314 -10.29 -19.57 3.94
C VAL A 314 -10.91 -18.66 2.89
N THR A 315 -10.32 -17.49 2.62
CA THR A 315 -10.77 -16.56 1.59
C THR A 315 -10.76 -17.21 0.20
N ALA A 316 -9.70 -17.95 -0.13
CA ALA A 316 -9.60 -18.71 -1.37
C ALA A 316 -10.68 -19.81 -1.44
N PHE A 317 -10.90 -20.54 -0.34
CA PHE A 317 -11.95 -21.56 -0.28
C PHE A 317 -13.36 -20.94 -0.45
N VAL A 318 -13.62 -19.79 0.19
CA VAL A 318 -14.85 -19.01 -0.01
C VAL A 318 -15.03 -18.65 -1.48
N TYR A 319 -13.98 -18.16 -2.15
CA TYR A 319 -14.01 -17.83 -3.57
C TYR A 319 -14.38 -19.04 -4.43
N GLU A 320 -13.78 -20.19 -4.17
CA GLU A 320 -14.10 -21.45 -4.84
C GLU A 320 -15.57 -21.86 -4.65
N LEU A 321 -16.11 -21.72 -3.44
CA LEU A 321 -17.51 -22.07 -3.14
C LEU A 321 -18.49 -21.26 -3.99
N TYR A 322 -18.36 -19.93 -4.04
CA TYR A 322 -19.38 -19.10 -4.70
C TYR A 322 -19.18 -18.98 -6.22
N THR A 323 -17.99 -19.28 -6.73
CA THR A 323 -17.70 -19.30 -8.18
C THR A 323 -17.95 -20.65 -8.84
N GLU A 324 -18.22 -21.69 -8.06
CA GLU A 324 -18.49 -23.04 -8.55
C GLU A 324 -19.68 -23.06 -9.52
N ARG A 325 -19.41 -23.43 -10.77
CA ARG A 325 -20.43 -23.57 -11.82
C ARG A 325 -20.91 -25.01 -11.89
N THR A 326 -21.79 -25.42 -10.98
CA THR A 326 -22.51 -26.69 -11.16
C THR A 326 -23.57 -26.51 -12.25
N VAL A 327 -23.50 -27.34 -13.29
CA VAL A 327 -24.23 -27.12 -14.55
C VAL A 327 -25.74 -27.35 -14.41
N GLU A 328 -26.24 -28.03 -13.36
CA GLU A 328 -27.61 -28.56 -13.39
C GLU A 328 -28.48 -28.34 -12.14
N MET A 329 -27.99 -27.83 -11.00
CA MET A 329 -28.80 -27.82 -9.75
C MET A 329 -28.73 -26.49 -8.97
N ARG A 330 -29.73 -25.62 -9.15
CA ARG A 330 -29.88 -24.35 -8.40
C ARG A 330 -29.81 -24.50 -6.88
N LYS A 331 -30.28 -25.63 -6.35
CA LYS A 331 -30.28 -25.92 -4.91
C LYS A 331 -28.85 -26.04 -4.38
N LEU A 332 -28.01 -26.81 -5.07
CA LEU A 332 -26.58 -26.97 -4.74
C LEU A 332 -25.82 -25.64 -4.83
N VAL A 333 -26.10 -24.82 -5.85
CA VAL A 333 -25.50 -23.47 -5.96
C VAL A 333 -25.90 -22.59 -4.77
N LEU A 334 -27.15 -22.65 -4.33
CA LEU A 334 -27.62 -21.89 -3.17
C LEU A 334 -26.92 -22.35 -1.89
N GLU A 335 -26.81 -23.67 -1.66
CA GLU A 335 -26.14 -24.25 -0.49
C GLU A 335 -24.67 -23.83 -0.43
N SER A 336 -23.95 -23.88 -1.56
CA SER A 336 -22.55 -23.44 -1.63
C SER A 336 -22.39 -21.93 -1.36
N ASN A 337 -23.29 -21.10 -1.92
CA ASN A 337 -23.27 -19.65 -1.64
C ASN A 337 -23.63 -19.34 -0.17
N GLN A 338 -24.51 -20.13 0.46
CA GLN A 338 -24.83 -20.00 1.88
C GLN A 338 -23.65 -20.39 2.77
N ALA A 339 -22.92 -21.44 2.42
CA ALA A 339 -21.68 -21.82 3.09
C ALA A 339 -20.62 -20.69 3.01
N ALA A 340 -20.41 -20.14 1.81
CA ALA A 340 -19.51 -19.01 1.60
C ALA A 340 -19.93 -17.76 2.40
N HIS A 341 -21.25 -17.49 2.46
CA HIS A 341 -21.82 -16.40 3.24
C HIS A 341 -21.55 -16.55 4.74
N GLN A 342 -21.75 -17.76 5.30
CA GLN A 342 -21.49 -18.05 6.71
C GLN A 342 -20.03 -17.87 7.09
N LEU A 343 -19.10 -18.31 6.23
CA LEU A 343 -17.67 -18.16 6.46
C LEU A 343 -17.25 -16.68 6.45
N LEU A 344 -17.66 -15.87 5.47
CA LEU A 344 -17.33 -14.44 5.48
C LEU A 344 -18.05 -13.66 6.57
N GLU A 345 -19.25 -14.07 6.97
CA GLU A 345 -19.92 -13.46 8.13
C GLU A 345 -19.14 -13.72 9.43
N ALA A 346 -18.42 -14.84 9.51
CA ALA A 346 -17.53 -15.16 10.63
C ALA A 346 -16.33 -14.19 10.73
N TYR A 347 -15.95 -13.51 9.65
CA TYR A 347 -14.86 -12.52 9.65
C TYR A 347 -15.24 -11.26 10.44
N GLY A 348 -16.54 -11.01 10.60
CA GLY A 348 -17.06 -9.83 11.28
C GLY A 348 -16.93 -8.54 10.46
N PRO A 349 -17.67 -7.49 10.85
CA PRO A 349 -17.76 -6.25 10.07
C PRO A 349 -16.44 -5.46 10.06
N SER A 350 -15.65 -5.51 11.14
CA SER A 350 -14.39 -4.77 11.26
C SER A 350 -13.39 -5.19 10.18
N LEU A 351 -13.06 -6.49 10.13
CA LEU A 351 -12.08 -7.02 9.19
C LEU A 351 -12.56 -6.88 7.73
N VAL A 352 -13.83 -7.19 7.46
CA VAL A 352 -14.39 -7.03 6.09
C VAL A 352 -14.35 -5.57 5.64
N SER A 353 -14.58 -4.61 6.54
CA SER A 353 -14.59 -3.19 6.17
C SER A 353 -13.21 -2.62 5.85
N GLN A 354 -12.15 -3.21 6.40
CA GLN A 354 -10.76 -2.77 6.23
C GLN A 354 -10.09 -3.34 4.97
N HIS A 355 -10.66 -4.40 4.38
CA HIS A 355 -10.07 -5.08 3.21
C HIS A 355 -11.03 -5.09 2.01
N GLY A 356 -10.69 -4.34 0.96
CA GLY A 356 -11.55 -4.16 -0.22
C GLY A 356 -11.88 -5.46 -0.97
N ILE A 357 -10.94 -6.41 -1.05
CA ILE A 357 -11.17 -7.71 -1.69
C ILE A 357 -12.19 -8.55 -0.90
N LEU A 358 -12.09 -8.59 0.43
CA LEU A 358 -13.04 -9.29 1.28
C LEU A 358 -14.44 -8.69 1.16
N ALA A 359 -14.54 -7.36 1.19
CA ALA A 359 -15.80 -6.65 0.98
C ALA A 359 -16.42 -6.97 -0.39
N PHE A 360 -15.60 -7.02 -1.45
CA PHE A 360 -16.04 -7.38 -2.79
C PHE A 360 -16.57 -8.82 -2.87
N HIS A 361 -15.86 -9.80 -2.30
CA HIS A 361 -16.33 -11.19 -2.25
C HIS A 361 -17.64 -11.30 -1.48
N PHE A 362 -17.76 -10.62 -0.34
CA PHE A 362 -18.97 -10.69 0.47
C PHE A 362 -20.18 -10.07 -0.23
N ALA A 363 -19.98 -8.93 -0.89
CA ALA A 363 -21.00 -8.31 -1.75
C ALA A 363 -21.44 -9.25 -2.87
N SER A 364 -20.49 -9.94 -3.51
CA SER A 364 -20.75 -10.89 -4.60
C SER A 364 -21.60 -12.06 -4.15
N ILE A 365 -21.27 -12.68 -3.02
CA ILE A 365 -22.04 -13.78 -2.45
C ILE A 365 -23.47 -13.34 -2.11
N LYS A 366 -23.63 -12.21 -1.40
CA LYS A 366 -24.95 -11.68 -1.05
C LYS A 366 -25.79 -11.39 -2.30
N TYR A 367 -25.19 -10.82 -3.34
CA TYR A 367 -25.87 -10.55 -4.60
C TYR A 367 -26.27 -11.84 -5.36
N GLN A 368 -25.43 -12.88 -5.37
CA GLN A 368 -25.79 -14.17 -5.98
C GLN A 368 -26.92 -14.86 -5.22
N ILE A 369 -26.88 -14.87 -3.88
CA ILE A 369 -27.98 -15.40 -3.05
C ILE A 369 -29.29 -14.66 -3.37
N TYR A 370 -29.24 -13.33 -3.48
CA TYR A 370 -30.39 -12.53 -3.92
C TYR A 370 -30.90 -12.98 -5.29
N LYS A 371 -30.04 -13.10 -6.31
CA LYS A 371 -30.44 -13.54 -7.65
C LYS A 371 -31.09 -14.93 -7.66
N ILE A 372 -30.55 -15.87 -6.89
CA ILE A 372 -31.08 -17.23 -6.81
C ILE A 372 -32.45 -17.24 -6.11
N LYS A 373 -32.59 -16.55 -4.96
CA LYS A 373 -33.84 -16.48 -4.19
C LYS A 373 -34.97 -15.72 -4.91
N THR A 374 -34.61 -14.81 -5.82
CA THR A 374 -35.56 -13.98 -6.59
C THR A 374 -35.86 -14.51 -7.99
N HIS A 375 -35.22 -15.61 -8.40
CA HIS A 375 -35.41 -16.20 -9.72
C HIS A 375 -36.89 -16.53 -9.98
N LYS A 376 -37.46 -16.01 -11.08
CA LYS A 376 -38.90 -16.14 -11.46
C LYS A 376 -39.89 -15.56 -10.43
N LYS A 377 -39.47 -14.69 -9.51
CA LYS A 377 -40.36 -14.00 -8.55
C LYS A 377 -40.70 -12.59 -9.04
N ASP A 378 -41.93 -12.15 -8.79
CA ASP A 378 -42.39 -10.78 -9.10
C ASP A 378 -41.87 -9.76 -8.06
N VAL A 379 -41.74 -8.49 -8.45
CA VAL A 379 -41.29 -7.36 -7.64
C VAL A 379 -42.09 -7.24 -6.34
N ARG A 380 -43.40 -7.52 -6.39
CA ARG A 380 -44.29 -7.51 -5.21
C ARG A 380 -43.92 -8.58 -4.17
N TYR A 381 -43.48 -9.76 -4.61
CA TYR A 381 -43.04 -10.82 -3.71
C TYR A 381 -41.75 -10.41 -2.98
N ILE A 382 -40.80 -9.85 -3.72
CA ILE A 382 -39.51 -9.40 -3.19
C ILE A 382 -39.71 -8.25 -2.20
N ARG A 383 -40.59 -7.28 -2.52
CA ARG A 383 -40.91 -6.14 -1.64
C ARG A 383 -41.52 -6.57 -0.30
N ARG A 384 -42.27 -7.66 -0.27
CA ARG A 384 -42.87 -8.22 0.97
C ARG A 384 -41.86 -9.01 1.81
N ASN A 385 -40.72 -9.40 1.24
CA ASN A 385 -39.70 -10.17 1.93
C ASN A 385 -38.49 -9.27 2.24
N SER A 386 -38.56 -8.58 3.38
CA SER A 386 -37.51 -7.67 3.85
C SER A 386 -36.14 -8.36 3.97
N ALA A 387 -36.11 -9.64 4.35
CA ALA A 387 -34.87 -10.41 4.47
C ALA A 387 -34.17 -10.63 3.11
N ILE A 388 -34.93 -10.83 2.02
CA ILE A 388 -34.35 -10.93 0.67
C ILE A 388 -33.82 -9.57 0.21
N LEU A 389 -34.55 -8.49 0.48
CA LEU A 389 -34.11 -7.14 0.13
C LEU A 389 -32.84 -6.73 0.88
N LYS A 390 -32.67 -7.18 2.13
CA LYS A 390 -31.47 -6.93 2.95
C LYS A 390 -30.19 -7.45 2.28
N TYR A 391 -30.22 -8.62 1.62
CA TYR A 391 -29.06 -9.10 0.87
C TYR A 391 -28.62 -8.12 -0.23
N LEU A 392 -29.59 -7.46 -0.88
CA LEU A 392 -29.30 -6.52 -1.97
C LEU A 392 -28.78 -5.17 -1.44
N THR A 393 -29.33 -4.66 -0.33
CA THR A 393 -28.84 -3.43 0.30
C THR A 393 -27.46 -3.63 0.93
N ASP A 394 -27.26 -4.72 1.67
CA ASP A 394 -25.96 -5.04 2.28
C ASP A 394 -24.88 -5.23 1.19
N ALA A 395 -25.22 -5.86 0.06
CA ALA A 395 -24.30 -6.05 -1.05
C ALA A 395 -23.89 -4.71 -1.69
N ARG A 396 -24.78 -3.72 -1.74
CA ARG A 396 -24.44 -2.36 -2.19
C ARG A 396 -23.41 -1.75 -1.24
N ASP A 397 -23.69 -1.73 0.05
CA ASP A 397 -22.87 -1.01 1.04
C ASP A 397 -21.45 -1.58 1.09
N LEU A 398 -21.33 -2.92 1.08
CA LEU A 398 -20.05 -3.61 1.02
C LEU A 398 -19.27 -3.30 -0.27
N LEU A 399 -19.97 -3.22 -1.40
CA LEU A 399 -19.34 -2.98 -2.69
C LEU A 399 -18.91 -1.53 -2.88
N GLU A 400 -19.69 -0.57 -2.37
CA GLU A 400 -19.31 0.84 -2.31
C GLU A 400 -18.04 0.99 -1.48
N ASN A 401 -17.98 0.34 -0.31
CA ASN A 401 -16.76 0.32 0.51
C ASN A 401 -15.56 -0.29 -0.25
N ALA A 402 -15.74 -1.44 -0.90
CA ALA A 402 -14.70 -2.08 -1.72
C ALA A 402 -14.15 -1.17 -2.83
N VAL A 403 -15.04 -0.45 -3.53
CA VAL A 403 -14.67 0.50 -4.59
C VAL A 403 -13.90 1.69 -4.03
N THR A 404 -14.27 2.22 -2.85
CA THR A 404 -13.54 3.34 -2.24
C THR A 404 -12.10 2.98 -1.85
N MET A 405 -11.84 1.71 -1.55
CA MET A 405 -10.51 1.20 -1.23
C MET A 405 -9.70 0.79 -2.46
N SER A 406 -10.32 0.69 -3.64
CA SER A 406 -9.67 0.19 -4.86
C SER A 406 -9.23 1.33 -5.78
N SER A 407 -7.98 1.29 -6.25
CA SER A 407 -7.45 2.26 -7.23
C SER A 407 -7.55 1.72 -8.65
N GLY A 408 -8.19 2.49 -9.54
CA GLY A 408 -8.26 2.14 -10.97
C GLY A 408 -6.89 2.15 -11.68
N LYS A 409 -5.82 2.61 -11.03
CA LYS A 409 -4.45 2.57 -11.55
C LYS A 409 -3.70 1.28 -11.16
N GLU A 410 -4.03 0.66 -10.04
CA GLU A 410 -3.32 -0.50 -9.49
C GLU A 410 -3.85 -1.81 -10.09
N ASP A 411 -5.17 -2.01 -10.06
CA ASP A 411 -5.83 -3.14 -10.72
C ASP A 411 -7.07 -2.68 -11.52
N PRO A 412 -6.88 -2.30 -12.80
CA PRO A 412 -7.97 -1.85 -13.66
C PRO A 412 -9.05 -2.92 -13.88
N LYS A 413 -8.71 -4.21 -13.78
CA LYS A 413 -9.63 -5.31 -14.07
C LYS A 413 -10.58 -5.53 -12.89
N LEU A 414 -10.03 -5.62 -11.68
CA LEU A 414 -10.83 -5.74 -10.45
C LEU A 414 -11.74 -4.53 -10.27
N PHE A 415 -11.22 -3.32 -10.48
CA PHE A 415 -12.00 -2.08 -10.38
C PHE A 415 -13.18 -2.06 -11.37
N ALA A 416 -12.96 -2.47 -12.63
CA ALA A 416 -14.02 -2.55 -13.63
C ALA A 416 -15.09 -3.60 -13.27
N GLU A 417 -14.70 -4.72 -12.67
CA GLU A 417 -15.62 -5.76 -12.22
C GLU A 417 -16.49 -5.28 -11.05
N GLN A 418 -15.88 -4.65 -10.04
CA GLN A 418 -16.57 -4.03 -8.91
C GLN A 418 -17.62 -3.01 -9.37
N GLN A 419 -17.24 -2.08 -10.24
CA GLN A 419 -18.13 -1.04 -10.77
C GLN A 419 -19.31 -1.64 -11.58
N ARG A 420 -19.03 -2.66 -12.39
CA ARG A 420 -20.05 -3.37 -13.16
C ARG A 420 -21.08 -4.02 -12.23
N GLN A 421 -20.62 -4.69 -11.17
CA GLN A 421 -21.47 -5.32 -10.20
C GLN A 421 -22.30 -4.31 -9.40
N LEU A 422 -21.73 -3.17 -9.05
CA LEU A 422 -22.42 -2.08 -8.36
C LEU A 422 -23.55 -1.53 -9.23
N GLY A 423 -23.29 -1.30 -10.51
CA GLY A 423 -24.31 -0.90 -11.48
C GLY A 423 -25.48 -1.89 -11.56
N TYR A 424 -25.23 -3.20 -11.51
CA TYR A 424 -26.29 -4.20 -11.46
C TYR A 424 -27.12 -4.15 -10.18
N ILE A 425 -26.46 -4.02 -9.01
CA ILE A 425 -27.12 -3.94 -7.71
C ILE A 425 -28.01 -2.70 -7.63
N LEU A 426 -27.49 -1.53 -8.03
CA LEU A 426 -28.24 -0.27 -8.06
C LEU A 426 -29.43 -0.34 -9.02
N SER A 427 -29.28 -0.97 -10.19
CA SER A 427 -30.38 -1.20 -11.13
C SER A 427 -31.49 -2.07 -10.54
N HIS A 428 -31.14 -3.07 -9.72
CA HIS A 428 -32.13 -3.87 -9.00
C HIS A 428 -32.81 -3.07 -7.88
N LEU A 429 -32.07 -2.31 -7.08
CA LEU A 429 -32.63 -1.45 -6.02
C LEU A 429 -33.59 -0.39 -6.56
N TYR A 430 -33.28 0.17 -7.74
CA TYR A 430 -34.12 1.14 -8.44
C TYR A 430 -35.55 0.64 -8.68
N ARG A 431 -35.74 -0.68 -8.87
CA ARG A 431 -37.06 -1.29 -9.11
C ARG A 431 -37.97 -1.29 -7.86
N PHE A 432 -37.46 -0.98 -6.67
CA PHE A 432 -38.20 -1.13 -5.40
C PHE A 432 -38.64 0.20 -4.73
N GLY A 433 -38.22 1.38 -5.21
CA GLY A 433 -38.88 2.64 -4.83
C GLY A 433 -38.04 3.92 -4.88
N ARG A 434 -38.69 5.02 -5.32
CA ARG A 434 -38.16 6.39 -5.47
C ARG A 434 -37.73 7.09 -4.16
N ARG A 435 -38.13 6.63 -2.97
CA ARG A 435 -37.82 7.28 -1.68
C ARG A 435 -36.43 6.96 -1.11
N LEU A 436 -35.82 5.84 -1.52
CA LEU A 436 -34.43 5.49 -1.15
C LEU A 436 -33.39 6.36 -1.88
N ILE A 437 -33.81 7.05 -2.95
CA ILE A 437 -32.94 7.75 -3.90
C ILE A 437 -32.56 9.15 -3.42
N VAL A 438 -33.45 9.89 -2.74
CA VAL A 438 -33.12 11.25 -2.28
C VAL A 438 -31.97 11.19 -1.27
N HIS A 439 -32.02 10.25 -0.33
CA HIS A 439 -30.92 10.05 0.62
C HIS A 439 -29.67 9.40 0.01
N ALA A 440 -29.82 8.48 -0.95
CA ALA A 440 -28.69 7.81 -1.59
C ALA A 440 -27.93 8.71 -2.59
N MET A 441 -28.62 9.56 -3.36
CA MET A 441 -28.01 10.48 -4.33
C MET A 441 -27.51 11.78 -3.68
N GLU A 442 -28.05 12.19 -2.52
CA GLU A 442 -27.51 13.32 -1.76
C GLU A 442 -26.23 12.98 -0.99
N GLN A 443 -25.97 11.69 -0.71
CA GLN A 443 -24.76 11.25 0.01
C GLN A 443 -23.73 10.49 -0.85
N THR A 444 -24.10 9.98 -2.03
CA THR A 444 -23.11 9.52 -3.01
C THR A 444 -22.71 10.68 -3.91
N SER A 445 -21.73 11.47 -3.45
CA SER A 445 -20.82 12.08 -4.41
C SER A 445 -20.11 10.92 -5.12
N LEU A 446 -20.69 10.46 -6.23
CA LEU A 446 -19.96 9.71 -7.24
C LEU A 446 -18.78 10.61 -7.61
N LYS A 447 -17.64 10.40 -6.94
CA LYS A 447 -16.35 10.89 -7.39
C LYS A 447 -16.04 10.09 -8.65
N ILE A 448 -16.71 10.51 -9.72
CA ILE A 448 -16.20 10.35 -11.05
C ILE A 448 -14.77 10.91 -10.97
N PRO A 449 -13.73 10.11 -11.24
CA PRO A 449 -12.35 10.60 -11.19
C PRO A 449 -12.27 11.91 -11.98
N ASP A 450 -11.45 12.87 -11.56
CA ASP A 450 -11.32 14.21 -12.18
C ASP A 450 -11.06 14.17 -13.71
N SER A 451 -10.79 12.99 -14.27
CA SER A 451 -10.67 12.67 -15.69
C SER A 451 -11.97 12.46 -16.47
N PHE A 452 -13.15 12.43 -15.83
CA PHE A 452 -14.44 12.31 -16.54
C PHE A 452 -15.44 13.37 -16.06
N SER A 453 -16.00 14.15 -16.99
CA SER A 453 -17.15 15.01 -16.70
C SER A 453 -18.35 14.51 -17.51
N VAL A 454 -19.44 14.18 -16.80
CA VAL A 454 -20.72 13.82 -17.40
C VAL A 454 -21.70 14.95 -17.11
N LYS A 455 -22.03 15.76 -18.13
CA LYS A 455 -23.08 16.77 -18.03
C LYS A 455 -24.37 16.23 -18.63
N PHE A 456 -25.43 16.26 -17.84
CA PHE A 456 -26.77 15.92 -18.28
C PHE A 456 -27.55 17.20 -18.61
N GLU A 457 -27.99 17.35 -19.85
CA GLU A 457 -28.93 18.41 -20.25
C GLU A 457 -30.30 17.78 -20.52
N PHE A 458 -31.32 18.25 -19.80
CA PHE A 458 -32.70 17.80 -19.97
C PHE A 458 -33.54 18.91 -20.60
N LYS A 459 -34.28 18.59 -21.66
CA LYS A 459 -35.30 19.48 -22.24
C LYS A 459 -36.67 18.84 -22.17
N LEU A 460 -37.65 19.59 -21.67
CA LEU A 460 -39.05 19.18 -21.62
C LEU A 460 -39.70 19.38 -23.00
N ARG A 461 -40.29 18.33 -23.57
CA ARG A 461 -41.11 18.44 -24.78
C ARG A 461 -42.30 17.51 -24.69
N ARG A 462 -43.52 18.06 -24.89
CA ARG A 462 -44.79 17.31 -24.98
C ARG A 462 -44.97 16.23 -23.90
N ARG A 463 -44.76 16.61 -22.64
CA ARG A 463 -44.89 15.76 -21.44
C ARG A 463 -43.83 14.67 -21.26
N SER A 464 -42.77 14.65 -22.05
CA SER A 464 -41.62 13.74 -21.88
C SER A 464 -40.32 14.54 -21.68
N TYR A 465 -39.42 13.99 -20.87
CA TYR A 465 -38.07 14.54 -20.67
C TYR A 465 -37.15 13.97 -21.74
N TYR A 466 -36.41 14.82 -22.45
CA TYR A 466 -35.35 14.35 -23.35
C TYR A 466 -34.02 14.70 -22.72
N GLY A 467 -33.19 13.68 -22.44
CA GLY A 467 -31.87 13.84 -21.84
C GLY A 467 -30.77 13.62 -22.86
N CYS A 468 -29.81 14.54 -22.91
CA CYS A 468 -28.52 14.35 -23.59
C CYS A 468 -27.43 14.25 -22.51
N ALA A 469 -26.63 13.20 -22.57
CA ALA A 469 -25.43 13.07 -21.74
C ALA A 469 -24.22 13.44 -22.60
N LYS A 470 -23.52 14.52 -22.24
CA LYS A 470 -22.22 14.87 -22.81
C LYS A 470 -21.14 14.25 -21.92
N ILE A 471 -20.37 13.34 -22.50
CA ILE A 471 -19.25 12.66 -21.84
C ILE A 471 -17.96 13.18 -22.46
N ASN A 472 -17.13 13.86 -21.67
CA ASN A 472 -15.77 14.20 -22.08
C ASN A 472 -14.83 13.05 -21.68
N LEU A 473 -14.17 12.43 -22.66
CA LEU A 473 -13.16 11.39 -22.46
C LEU A 473 -11.76 12.04 -22.43
N PRO A 474 -10.82 11.58 -21.58
CA PRO A 474 -9.43 11.99 -21.68
C PRO A 474 -8.79 11.44 -22.97
N GLN A 475 -7.81 12.17 -23.51
CA GLN A 475 -7.17 11.86 -24.79
C GLN A 475 -6.49 10.48 -24.79
N GLU A 476 -6.73 9.74 -25.89
CA GLU A 476 -6.16 8.46 -26.35
C GLU A 476 -6.21 7.23 -25.40
N GLY A 477 -6.46 6.04 -25.97
CA GLY A 477 -6.34 4.73 -25.28
C GLY A 477 -7.64 4.03 -24.83
N TRP A 478 -8.83 4.59 -25.07
CA TRP A 478 -10.11 3.99 -24.68
C TRP A 478 -11.03 3.76 -25.88
N LYS A 479 -11.55 2.53 -26.03
CA LYS A 479 -12.51 2.19 -27.09
C LYS A 479 -13.87 1.81 -26.50
N ARG A 480 -14.93 2.16 -27.23
CA ARG A 480 -16.31 1.71 -26.95
C ARG A 480 -16.32 0.19 -26.97
N SER A 481 -16.71 -0.42 -25.86
CA SER A 481 -16.89 -1.87 -25.77
C SER A 481 -17.98 -2.31 -26.78
N SER A 482 -17.69 -3.33 -27.59
CA SER A 482 -18.59 -3.82 -28.66
C SER A 482 -19.81 -4.60 -28.16
N TYR A 483 -20.00 -4.67 -26.84
CA TYR A 483 -21.20 -5.27 -26.27
C TYR A 483 -22.41 -4.49 -26.77
N LYS A 484 -23.30 -5.19 -27.48
CA LYS A 484 -24.66 -4.69 -27.69
C LYS A 484 -25.20 -4.29 -26.32
N PRO A 485 -25.74 -3.08 -26.14
CA PRO A 485 -26.55 -2.82 -24.95
C PRO A 485 -27.58 -3.94 -24.89
N TYR A 486 -27.67 -4.61 -23.75
CA TYR A 486 -28.67 -5.66 -23.58
C TYR A 486 -30.02 -5.09 -24.03
N ARG A 487 -30.65 -5.75 -25.02
CA ARG A 487 -32.09 -5.60 -25.25
C ARG A 487 -32.74 -6.06 -23.95
N TYR A 488 -33.11 -5.12 -23.09
CA TYR A 488 -33.91 -5.43 -21.92
C TYR A 488 -35.31 -5.86 -22.39
N ALA A 489 -35.80 -6.93 -21.78
CA ALA A 489 -37.07 -7.56 -22.12
C ALA A 489 -38.22 -6.55 -22.12
N GLY A 490 -38.90 -6.43 -23.25
CA GLY A 490 -40.22 -5.79 -23.31
C GLY A 490 -41.22 -6.67 -22.58
N PHE A 491 -41.98 -6.08 -21.67
CA PHE A 491 -43.23 -6.67 -21.22
C PHE A 491 -44.31 -6.30 -22.24
N ASN A 492 -44.97 -7.31 -22.81
CA ASN A 492 -46.03 -7.14 -23.79
C ASN A 492 -47.17 -6.29 -23.21
N ILE A 493 -47.35 -5.08 -23.75
CA ILE A 493 -48.63 -4.36 -23.74
C ILE A 493 -48.88 -3.97 -25.21
N PRO A 494 -50.03 -4.30 -25.80
CA PRO A 494 -50.25 -4.08 -27.22
C PRO A 494 -50.43 -2.58 -27.48
N ILE A 495 -49.53 -1.99 -28.27
CA ILE A 495 -49.68 -0.62 -28.77
C ILE A 495 -49.97 -0.72 -30.26
N ARG A 496 -51.17 -0.28 -30.66
CA ARG A 496 -51.58 -0.10 -32.05
C ARG A 496 -50.67 0.91 -32.74
N SER A 497 -50.33 0.59 -33.99
CA SER A 497 -49.58 1.34 -35.01
C SER A 497 -49.42 2.85 -34.81
N VAL A 498 -48.18 3.34 -34.91
CA VAL A 498 -47.88 4.62 -35.57
C VAL A 498 -46.57 4.47 -36.35
N GLU A 499 -46.67 4.67 -37.66
CA GLU A 499 -45.56 4.83 -38.60
C GLU A 499 -44.83 6.17 -38.34
N ASN A 500 -43.51 6.16 -38.21
CA ASN A 500 -42.60 6.95 -39.05
C ASN A 500 -41.14 6.82 -38.62
N ASN A 501 -40.29 6.79 -39.64
CA ASN A 501 -38.83 6.67 -39.58
C ASN A 501 -38.17 7.75 -38.71
N SER A 502 -37.41 7.34 -37.68
CA SER A 502 -36.28 8.13 -37.19
C SER A 502 -35.16 7.20 -36.72
N VAL A 503 -34.03 7.30 -37.41
CA VAL A 503 -32.79 6.54 -37.19
C VAL A 503 -32.21 6.86 -35.81
N HIS A 504 -32.01 5.85 -34.96
CA HIS A 504 -31.27 5.98 -33.70
C HIS A 504 -29.78 5.77 -33.97
N GLY A 505 -28.99 6.85 -33.86
CA GLY A 505 -27.54 6.83 -34.09
C GLY A 505 -26.79 7.56 -32.98
N SER A 506 -25.66 6.98 -32.56
CA SER A 506 -24.60 7.65 -31.79
C SER A 506 -23.50 8.07 -32.77
N THR A 507 -23.10 9.33 -32.77
CA THR A 507 -22.03 9.84 -33.63
C THR A 507 -20.81 10.17 -32.77
N LEU A 508 -19.67 9.55 -33.08
CA LEU A 508 -18.38 9.84 -32.46
C LEU A 508 -17.70 10.93 -33.31
N ASN A 509 -17.45 12.10 -32.74
CA ASN A 509 -16.66 13.13 -33.41
C ASN A 509 -15.17 12.86 -33.13
N ARG A 510 -14.46 12.36 -34.14
CA ARG A 510 -13.06 11.90 -34.01
C ARG A 510 -12.07 13.04 -33.78
N GLU A 511 -12.40 14.27 -34.11
CA GLU A 511 -11.49 15.42 -33.97
C GLU A 511 -11.54 16.06 -32.57
N SER A 512 -12.62 15.84 -31.81
CA SER A 512 -12.83 16.50 -30.51
C SER A 512 -12.90 15.55 -29.31
N GLY A 513 -12.82 14.23 -29.51
CA GLY A 513 -12.99 13.23 -28.44
C GLY A 513 -14.39 13.19 -27.82
N LYS A 514 -15.37 13.88 -28.42
CA LYS A 514 -16.74 14.00 -27.90
C LYS A 514 -17.66 12.92 -28.48
N LEU A 515 -18.42 12.27 -27.60
CA LEU A 515 -19.48 11.33 -27.94
C LEU A 515 -20.83 11.96 -27.60
N ASP A 516 -21.64 12.26 -28.61
CA ASP A 516 -23.02 12.70 -28.41
C ASP A 516 -23.96 11.49 -28.44
N VAL A 517 -24.66 11.26 -27.32
CA VAL A 517 -25.63 10.17 -27.19
C VAL A 517 -27.02 10.75 -26.93
N LEU A 518 -27.94 10.47 -27.85
CA LEU A 518 -29.35 10.85 -27.74
C LEU A 518 -30.12 9.72 -27.06
N ILE A 519 -30.70 9.98 -25.89
CA ILE A 519 -31.52 9.01 -25.16
C ILE A 519 -32.96 9.53 -25.13
N GLY A 520 -33.87 8.82 -25.82
CA GLY A 520 -35.30 9.07 -25.72
C GLY A 520 -35.86 8.49 -24.42
N ILE A 521 -36.58 9.29 -23.64
CA ILE A 521 -37.23 8.86 -22.40
C ILE A 521 -38.74 9.01 -22.60
N ASP A 522 -39.48 7.91 -22.50
CA ASP A 522 -40.95 7.93 -22.52
C ASP A 522 -41.50 7.56 -21.14
N HIS A 523 -42.69 8.07 -20.82
CA HIS A 523 -43.40 7.94 -19.55
C HIS A 523 -43.93 6.51 -19.33
N ALA A 524 -43.05 5.52 -19.30
CA ALA A 524 -43.33 4.15 -18.84
C ALA A 524 -42.08 3.33 -18.50
N THR A 525 -40.89 3.73 -18.97
CA THR A 525 -39.68 2.89 -18.89
C THR A 525 -38.44 3.75 -18.64
N MET A 526 -37.85 3.65 -17.45
CA MET A 526 -36.49 4.17 -17.23
C MET A 526 -35.49 3.11 -17.68
N HIS A 527 -34.92 3.32 -18.88
CA HIS A 527 -33.75 2.59 -19.34
C HIS A 527 -32.51 3.48 -19.14
N ILE A 528 -31.78 3.28 -18.04
CA ILE A 528 -30.43 3.83 -17.90
C ILE A 528 -29.48 2.79 -18.51
N GLY A 529 -29.02 3.04 -19.74
CA GLY A 529 -27.91 2.30 -20.32
C GLY A 529 -26.60 2.83 -19.76
N TRP A 530 -25.85 1.99 -19.06
CA TRP A 530 -24.45 2.29 -18.71
C TRP A 530 -23.60 2.08 -19.97
N ILE A 531 -22.87 3.11 -20.40
CA ILE A 531 -21.85 2.98 -21.43
C ILE A 531 -20.55 2.63 -20.72
N VAL A 532 -20.09 1.40 -20.90
CA VAL A 532 -18.83 0.90 -20.31
C VAL A 532 -17.71 1.08 -21.35
N PHE A 533 -16.65 1.78 -20.97
CA PHE A 533 -15.42 1.90 -21.74
C PHE A 533 -14.37 0.92 -21.19
N GLU A 534 -13.68 0.20 -22.08
CA GLU A 534 -12.65 -0.78 -21.73
C GLU A 534 -11.29 -0.36 -22.32
N PRO A 535 -10.16 -0.66 -21.65
CA PRO A 535 -8.81 -0.41 -22.16
C PRO A 535 -8.54 -1.23 -23.44
N GLU A 536 -7.78 -0.67 -24.39
CA GLU A 536 -7.53 -1.30 -25.70
C GLU A 536 -6.94 -2.72 -25.62
N ASN A 537 -6.11 -3.00 -24.63
CA ASN A 537 -5.42 -4.29 -24.48
C ASN A 537 -6.36 -5.43 -24.04
N LEU A 538 -7.54 -5.13 -23.49
CA LEU A 538 -8.55 -6.12 -23.08
C LEU A 538 -9.44 -6.59 -24.24
N LEU A 539 -9.49 -5.83 -25.34
CA LEU A 539 -10.37 -6.12 -26.48
C LEU A 539 -9.82 -7.23 -27.40
N SER A 540 -8.52 -7.52 -27.37
CA SER A 540 -7.90 -8.58 -28.19
C SER A 540 -8.18 -9.98 -27.62
N ASP A 541 -7.98 -10.16 -26.32
CA ASP A 541 -8.09 -11.47 -25.66
C ASP A 541 -9.55 -11.93 -25.54
N GLN A 542 -10.48 -11.00 -25.27
CA GLN A 542 -11.90 -11.35 -25.22
C GLN A 542 -12.49 -11.73 -26.59
N LYS A 543 -11.93 -11.22 -27.70
CA LYS A 543 -12.36 -11.59 -29.06
C LYS A 543 -11.99 -13.04 -29.41
N GLN A 544 -10.83 -13.52 -28.97
CA GLN A 544 -10.43 -14.92 -29.18
C GLN A 544 -11.30 -15.90 -28.36
N VAL A 545 -11.57 -15.60 -27.09
CA VAL A 545 -12.39 -16.47 -26.22
C VAL A 545 -13.84 -16.56 -26.69
N MET A 546 -14.42 -15.47 -27.20
CA MET A 546 -15.80 -15.49 -27.73
C MET A 546 -15.94 -16.20 -29.08
N ALA A 547 -14.92 -16.16 -29.94
CA ALA A 547 -14.94 -16.89 -31.21
C ALA A 547 -15.06 -18.41 -30.99
N HIS A 548 -14.33 -18.95 -30.01
CA HIS A 548 -14.43 -20.37 -29.62
C HIS A 548 -15.78 -20.72 -28.98
N GLY A 549 -16.33 -19.84 -28.14
CA GLY A 549 -17.60 -20.07 -27.42
C GLY A 549 -18.88 -19.90 -28.25
N GLU A 550 -18.87 -19.08 -29.31
CA GLU A 550 -20.00 -18.96 -30.24
C GLU A 550 -19.99 -20.05 -31.32
N LEU A 551 -18.81 -20.42 -31.85
CA LEU A 551 -18.68 -21.51 -32.81
C LEU A 551 -19.18 -22.85 -32.22
N GLY A 552 -18.79 -23.15 -30.97
CA GLY A 552 -19.27 -24.34 -30.26
C GLY A 552 -20.76 -24.31 -29.89
N ARG A 553 -21.41 -23.13 -29.82
CA ARG A 553 -22.86 -23.02 -29.60
C ARG A 553 -23.67 -23.09 -30.89
N HIS A 554 -23.09 -22.72 -32.03
CA HIS A 554 -23.75 -22.76 -33.33
C HIS A 554 -23.71 -24.16 -33.97
N LEU A 555 -22.58 -24.88 -33.85
CA LEU A 555 -22.45 -26.26 -34.34
C LEU A 555 -23.39 -27.23 -33.61
N ARG A 556 -23.62 -27.03 -32.30
CA ARG A 556 -24.60 -27.80 -31.51
C ARG A 556 -26.06 -27.58 -31.90
N ARG A 557 -26.39 -26.49 -32.61
CA ARG A 557 -27.77 -26.24 -33.10
C ARG A 557 -28.06 -26.89 -34.44
N LEU A 558 -27.04 -27.39 -35.14
CA LEU A 558 -27.18 -27.98 -36.48
C LEU A 558 -27.44 -29.49 -36.50
N ASN A 559 -27.67 -30.12 -35.34
CA ASN A 559 -28.12 -31.52 -35.23
C ASN A 559 -27.27 -32.52 -36.06
N GLN A 560 -25.94 -32.40 -35.99
CA GLN A 560 -25.02 -33.43 -36.45
C GLN A 560 -24.22 -33.95 -35.24
N ASP A 561 -23.95 -35.25 -35.23
CA ASP A 561 -23.34 -36.04 -34.15
C ASP A 561 -22.08 -35.40 -33.53
N PRO A 562 -21.74 -35.78 -32.29
CA PRO A 562 -20.67 -35.13 -31.53
C PRO A 562 -19.31 -35.25 -32.23
N LEU A 563 -18.57 -34.15 -32.22
CA LEU A 563 -17.18 -33.98 -32.66
C LEU A 563 -16.16 -34.81 -31.85
N GLU A 564 -16.50 -36.01 -31.37
CA GLU A 564 -15.58 -36.85 -30.58
C GLU A 564 -14.46 -37.46 -31.45
N ASN A 565 -14.56 -37.43 -32.78
CA ASN A 565 -13.51 -37.95 -33.67
C ASN A 565 -12.59 -36.90 -34.33
N PHE A 566 -12.69 -35.62 -33.99
CA PHE A 566 -11.87 -34.56 -34.65
C PHE A 566 -10.69 -34.03 -33.83
N PHE A 567 -10.60 -34.39 -32.55
CA PHE A 567 -9.48 -34.01 -31.70
C PHE A 567 -8.69 -35.26 -31.30
N GLY A 568 -8.08 -35.89 -32.32
CA GLY A 568 -6.95 -36.77 -32.09
C GLY A 568 -5.79 -35.96 -31.51
N THR A 569 -5.17 -36.53 -30.49
CA THR A 569 -3.91 -36.08 -29.88
C THR A 569 -2.83 -35.96 -30.94
N ASP A 570 -2.71 -34.80 -31.57
CA ASP A 570 -1.43 -34.19 -31.95
C ASP A 570 -1.65 -32.85 -32.66
N GLY A 571 -0.94 -31.84 -32.20
CA GLY A 571 -1.00 -30.50 -32.76
C GLY A 571 -0.40 -30.44 -34.16
N LYS A 572 -1.19 -30.02 -35.14
CA LYS A 572 -0.88 -28.95 -36.13
C LYS A 572 -1.93 -28.85 -37.24
N LYS A 573 -2.34 -27.61 -37.51
CA LYS A 573 -2.76 -27.01 -38.79
C LYS A 573 -3.23 -27.97 -39.91
N GLN A 574 -4.55 -28.19 -40.07
CA GLN A 574 -5.13 -28.46 -41.41
C GLN A 574 -6.66 -28.29 -41.54
N VAL A 575 -7.32 -27.51 -40.68
CA VAL A 575 -8.81 -27.41 -40.68
C VAL A 575 -9.37 -26.26 -41.54
N LEU A 576 -8.55 -25.27 -41.93
CA LEU A 576 -9.05 -24.09 -42.65
C LEU A 576 -9.58 -24.34 -44.09
N PRO A 577 -8.92 -25.14 -44.95
CA PRO A 577 -9.32 -25.21 -46.37
C PRO A 577 -10.70 -25.84 -46.58
N THR A 578 -11.03 -26.88 -45.80
CA THR A 578 -12.29 -27.62 -45.94
C THR A 578 -13.50 -26.84 -45.42
N ILE A 579 -13.32 -26.02 -44.37
CA ILE A 579 -14.36 -25.13 -43.84
C ILE A 579 -14.65 -23.99 -44.83
N VAL A 580 -13.60 -23.40 -45.43
CA VAL A 580 -13.74 -22.31 -46.39
C VAL A 580 -14.48 -22.76 -47.66
N HIS A 581 -14.21 -23.98 -48.15
CA HIS A 581 -14.85 -24.51 -49.35
C HIS A 581 -16.36 -24.78 -49.14
N LYS A 582 -16.76 -25.24 -47.94
CA LYS A 582 -18.16 -25.49 -47.59
C LYS A 582 -18.95 -24.19 -47.36
N PHE A 583 -18.34 -23.21 -46.69
CA PHE A 583 -18.92 -21.87 -46.48
C PHE A 583 -19.12 -21.09 -47.79
N SER A 584 -18.18 -21.19 -48.73
CA SER A 584 -18.27 -20.51 -50.03
C SER A 584 -19.46 -21.01 -50.87
N ARG A 585 -19.76 -22.31 -50.78
CA ARG A 585 -20.89 -22.94 -51.49
C ARG A 585 -22.25 -22.62 -50.87
N GLU A 586 -22.33 -22.37 -49.56
CA GLU A 586 -23.56 -21.91 -48.89
C GLU A 586 -23.79 -20.39 -49.05
N LEU A 587 -22.72 -19.59 -49.12
CA LEU A 587 -22.79 -18.16 -49.42
C LEU A 587 -23.32 -17.89 -50.84
N SER A 588 -23.02 -18.75 -51.81
CA SER A 588 -23.49 -18.58 -53.19
C SER A 588 -24.98 -18.87 -53.36
N THR A 589 -25.59 -19.68 -52.49
CA THR A 589 -27.04 -20.01 -52.52
C THR A 589 -27.88 -19.18 -51.54
N ALA A 590 -27.25 -18.47 -50.59
CA ALA A 590 -27.95 -17.64 -49.60
C ALA A 590 -28.54 -16.33 -50.16
N SER A 591 -29.73 -15.94 -49.67
CA SER A 591 -30.40 -14.69 -50.05
C SER A 591 -29.54 -13.44 -49.73
N LYS A 592 -29.77 -12.33 -50.46
CA LYS A 592 -29.02 -11.06 -50.30
C LYS A 592 -28.93 -10.56 -48.86
N LYS A 593 -29.93 -10.85 -48.02
CA LYS A 593 -29.97 -10.46 -46.60
C LYS A 593 -29.01 -11.28 -45.73
N ASN A 594 -28.77 -12.54 -46.09
CA ASN A 594 -27.90 -13.46 -45.35
C ASN A 594 -26.42 -13.30 -45.75
N ARG A 595 -26.12 -12.94 -47.01
CA ARG A 595 -24.71 -12.70 -47.45
C ARG A 595 -23.99 -11.59 -46.69
N LYS A 596 -24.73 -10.60 -46.14
CA LYS A 596 -24.18 -9.49 -45.35
C LYS A 596 -23.86 -9.87 -43.90
N TYR A 597 -24.32 -11.04 -43.44
CA TYR A 597 -24.08 -11.59 -42.11
C TYR A 597 -22.95 -12.63 -42.11
N PHE A 598 -22.67 -13.22 -43.28
CA PHE A 598 -21.60 -14.19 -43.51
C PHE A 598 -20.27 -13.56 -43.97
N LYS A 599 -20.30 -12.43 -44.70
CA LYS A 599 -19.13 -11.54 -44.89
C LYS A 599 -18.86 -10.76 -43.62
#